data_AF-A0A7S0P524-F1
#
_entry.id   AF-A0A7S0P524-F1
#
_cell.length_a   1.000
_cell.length_b   1.000
_cell.length_c   1.000
_cell.angle_alpha   90.00
_cell.angle_beta   90.00
_cell.angle_gamma   90.00
#
_symmetry.space_group_name_H-M   'P 1'
#
loop_
_entity.id
_entity.type
_entity.pdbx_description
1 polymer ?
#
loop_
_entity_poly.entity_id
_entity_poly.type
_entity_poly.pdbx_seq_one_letter_code
_entity_poly.pdbx_strand_id
1 'polypeptide(L)'
;AMCRHAVCNPCEQRLPVQNGDVRCPICRAPRAKAQRKSKLPMEVLIHAFHCAEARCSYTACAQTKHVIRRMASHVSQCPRFGHDCKVCKLWAALHRTRRAPVAQPQAE
;
A
#
# COMPACT_ATOMS: atom_id res chain seq x y z
N ALA A 1 -1.49 -23.00 -4.49
CA ALA A 1 -0.47 -22.00 -4.04
C ALA A 1 -1.14 -20.67 -3.72
N MET A 2 -0.82 -20.03 -2.59
CA MET A 2 -1.41 -18.75 -2.17
C MET A 2 -0.64 -17.57 -2.81
N CYS A 3 -1.34 -16.63 -3.45
CA CYS A 3 -0.70 -15.49 -4.10
C CYS A 3 -0.34 -14.35 -3.12
N ARG A 4 0.68 -13.55 -3.44
CA ARG A 4 1.11 -12.39 -2.63
C ARG A 4 0.44 -11.05 -3.02
N HIS A 5 -0.52 -11.07 -3.94
CA HIS A 5 -1.27 -9.87 -4.34
C HIS A 5 -2.04 -9.26 -3.17
N ALA A 6 -1.92 -7.95 -2.99
CA ALA A 6 -2.60 -7.18 -1.95
C ALA A 6 -3.82 -6.46 -2.52
N VAL A 7 -4.87 -6.36 -1.70
CA VAL A 7 -6.11 -5.63 -1.96
C VAL A 7 -6.37 -4.81 -0.68
N CYS A 8 -6.91 -3.60 -0.78
CA CYS A 8 -7.25 -2.83 0.42
C CYS A 8 -8.38 -3.52 1.22
N ASN A 9 -8.50 -3.20 2.50
CA ASN A 9 -9.43 -3.90 3.39
C ASN A 9 -10.91 -3.78 2.93
N PRO A 10 -11.40 -2.60 2.47
CA PRO A 10 -12.77 -2.48 1.95
C PRO A 10 -13.01 -3.33 0.70
N CYS A 11 -12.04 -3.41 -0.21
CA CYS A 11 -12.17 -4.21 -1.42
C CYS A 11 -12.08 -5.71 -1.13
N GLU A 12 -11.31 -6.13 -0.11
CA GLU A 12 -11.24 -7.54 0.31
C GLU A 12 -12.58 -8.05 0.86
N GLN A 13 -13.30 -7.21 1.60
CA GLN A 13 -14.65 -7.52 2.10
C GLN A 13 -15.71 -7.62 0.99
N ARG A 14 -15.47 -6.98 -0.16
CA ARG A 14 -16.38 -6.98 -1.32
C ARG A 14 -16.05 -8.06 -2.35
N LEU A 15 -15.05 -8.90 -2.11
CA LEU A 15 -14.70 -9.95 -3.07
C LEU A 15 -15.80 -11.03 -3.11
N PRO A 16 -16.23 -11.45 -4.30
CA PRO A 16 -17.26 -12.48 -4.43
C PRO A 16 -16.71 -13.82 -3.93
N VAL A 17 -17.51 -14.50 -3.11
CA VAL A 17 -17.26 -15.88 -2.69
C VAL A 17 -17.75 -16.80 -3.81
N GLN A 18 -16.87 -17.59 -4.40
CA GLN A 18 -17.23 -18.61 -5.39
C GLN A 18 -16.96 -19.99 -4.79
N ASN A 19 -17.98 -20.83 -4.70
CA ASN A 19 -17.89 -22.18 -4.13
C ASN A 19 -17.31 -22.22 -2.70
N GLY A 20 -17.65 -21.24 -1.85
CA GLY A 20 -17.16 -21.15 -0.47
C GLY A 20 -15.77 -20.54 -0.32
N ASP A 21 -15.05 -20.28 -1.41
CA ASP A 21 -13.70 -19.72 -1.41
C ASP A 21 -13.65 -18.29 -1.97
N VAL A 22 -12.82 -17.44 -1.35
CA VAL A 22 -12.49 -16.12 -1.88
C VAL A 22 -11.34 -16.26 -2.87
N ARG A 23 -11.50 -15.76 -4.10
CA ARG A 23 -10.45 -15.81 -5.13
C ARG A 23 -9.74 -14.47 -5.28
N CYS A 24 -8.46 -14.52 -5.64
CA CYS A 24 -7.68 -13.33 -5.95
C CYS A 24 -8.15 -12.67 -7.26
N PRO A 25 -8.50 -11.37 -7.28
CA PRO A 25 -8.96 -10.71 -8.50
C PRO A 25 -7.86 -10.59 -9.57
N ILE A 26 -6.58 -10.68 -9.18
CA ILE A 26 -5.45 -10.53 -10.10
C ILE A 26 -5.07 -11.85 -10.77
N CYS A 27 -5.03 -12.95 -10.02
CA CYS A 27 -4.48 -14.23 -10.50
C CYS A 27 -5.38 -15.43 -10.24
N ARG A 28 -6.60 -15.22 -9.75
CA ARG A 28 -7.65 -16.23 -9.48
C ARG A 28 -7.27 -17.36 -8.51
N ALA A 29 -6.08 -17.34 -7.93
CA ALA A 29 -5.64 -18.31 -6.94
C ALA A 29 -6.53 -18.23 -5.68
N PRO A 30 -6.76 -19.36 -4.98
CA PRO A 30 -7.48 -19.39 -3.71
C PRO A 30 -6.81 -18.46 -2.69
N ARG A 31 -7.59 -17.59 -2.04
CA ARG A 31 -7.14 -16.80 -0.89
C ARG A 31 -7.67 -17.48 0.37
N ALA A 32 -6.77 -17.94 1.24
CA ALA A 32 -7.17 -18.16 2.63
C ALA A 32 -7.68 -16.81 3.18
N LYS A 33 -8.69 -16.83 4.05
CA LYS A 33 -9.11 -15.67 4.87
C LYS A 33 -7.94 -15.29 5.79
N ALA A 34 -6.91 -14.70 5.21
CA ALA A 34 -5.64 -14.48 5.87
C ALA A 34 -5.80 -13.22 6.71
N GLN A 35 -5.73 -13.40 8.03
CA GLN A 35 -5.33 -12.36 8.97
C GLN A 35 -3.97 -11.78 8.55
N ARG A 36 -3.92 -10.94 7.51
CA ARG A 36 -2.70 -10.22 7.15
C ARG A 36 -2.57 -9.03 8.09
N LYS A 37 -2.13 -9.30 9.32
CA LYS A 37 -1.58 -8.31 10.25
C LYS A 37 -0.28 -7.76 9.65
N SER A 38 -0.42 -6.89 8.66
CA SER A 38 0.67 -6.04 8.20
C SER A 38 0.97 -5.09 9.37
N LYS A 39 2.19 -5.10 9.91
CA LYS A 39 2.54 -4.34 11.13
C LYS A 39 2.30 -2.82 11.00
N LEU A 40 2.17 -2.30 9.78
CA LEU A 40 1.51 -1.04 9.47
C LEU A 40 0.44 -1.30 8.39
N PRO A 41 -0.78 -0.77 8.51
CA PRO A 41 -1.76 -0.85 7.44
C PRO A 41 -1.24 -0.07 6.23
N MET A 42 -1.23 -0.67 5.04
CA MET A 42 -0.77 -0.05 3.80
C MET A 42 -1.44 1.32 3.56
N GLU A 43 -2.72 1.42 3.93
CA GLU A 43 -3.55 2.62 3.82
C GLU A 43 -2.95 3.81 4.60
N VAL A 44 -2.43 3.57 5.81
CA VAL A 44 -1.79 4.59 6.63
C VAL A 44 -0.49 5.09 5.99
N LEU A 45 0.28 4.16 5.42
CA LEU A 45 1.54 4.51 4.74
C LEU A 45 1.29 5.36 3.49
N ILE A 46 0.30 4.99 2.69
CA ILE A 46 -0.10 5.75 1.49
C ILE A 46 -0.66 7.12 1.89
N HIS A 47 -1.55 7.18 2.89
CA HIS A 47 -2.10 8.44 3.37
C HIS A 47 -0.99 9.36 3.88
N ALA A 48 -0.15 8.90 4.81
CA ALA A 48 0.91 9.72 5.40
C ALA A 48 1.92 10.23 4.37
N PHE A 49 2.18 9.45 3.31
CA PHE A 49 3.08 9.82 2.21
C PHE A 49 2.51 10.93 1.31
N HIS A 50 1.19 11.03 1.19
CA HIS A 50 0.51 12.04 0.38
C HIS A 50 -0.10 13.18 1.22
N CYS A 51 -0.19 13.03 2.52
CA CYS A 51 -0.79 14.00 3.42
C CYS A 51 0.09 15.25 3.55
N ALA A 52 -0.38 16.39 3.04
CA ALA A 52 0.30 17.68 3.17
C ALA A 52 0.05 18.38 4.53
N GLU A 53 -1.01 18.01 5.24
CA GLU A 53 -1.42 18.70 6.48
C GLU A 53 -0.38 18.56 7.61
N ALA A 54 -0.01 19.69 8.23
CA ALA A 54 0.90 19.68 9.38
C ALA A 54 0.30 18.96 10.60
N ARG A 55 -1.02 19.08 10.81
CA ARG A 55 -1.77 18.47 11.93
C ARG A 55 -2.94 17.64 11.40
N CYS A 56 -2.63 16.48 10.84
CA CYS A 56 -3.65 15.54 10.40
C CYS A 56 -4.39 14.95 11.62
N SER A 57 -5.72 14.84 11.54
CA SER A 57 -6.57 14.24 12.57
C SER A 57 -6.32 12.73 12.76
N TYR A 58 -5.70 12.07 11.79
CA TYR A 58 -5.37 10.67 11.87
C TYR A 58 -4.09 10.45 12.69
N THR A 59 -4.22 9.90 13.90
CA THR A 59 -3.12 9.77 14.87
C THR A 59 -1.91 9.00 14.34
N ALA A 60 -2.15 7.95 13.55
CA ALA A 60 -1.07 7.16 12.94
C ALA A 60 -0.35 7.89 11.78
N CYS A 61 -0.93 8.98 11.26
CA CYS A 61 -0.33 9.77 10.18
C CYS A 61 0.95 10.46 10.64
N ALA A 62 0.93 11.13 11.80
CA ALA A 62 2.10 11.86 12.33
C ALA A 62 3.29 10.92 12.57
N GLN A 63 3.05 9.77 13.20
CA GLN A 63 4.08 8.75 13.42
C GLN A 63 4.63 8.20 12.10
N THR A 64 3.74 7.92 11.14
CA THR A 64 4.14 7.37 9.84
C THR A 64 4.88 8.39 8.97
N LYS A 65 4.57 9.69 9.08
CA LYS A 65 5.34 10.77 8.45
C LYS A 65 6.79 10.80 8.92
N HIS A 66 7.06 10.52 10.20
CA HIS A 66 8.44 10.39 10.67
C HIS A 66 9.17 9.21 10.02
N VAL A 67 8.51 8.08 9.83
CA VAL A 67 9.07 6.93 9.10
C VAL A 67 9.39 7.32 7.66
N ILE A 68 8.46 8.00 6.97
CA ILE A 68 8.63 8.46 5.60
C ILE A 68 9.81 9.44 5.48
N ARG A 69 9.97 10.38 6.41
CA ARG A 69 11.13 11.31 6.44
C ARG A 69 12.45 10.56 6.60
N ARG A 70 12.51 9.54 7.46
CA ARG A 70 13.71 8.69 7.59
C ARG A 70 14.02 7.96 6.28
N MET A 71 12.99 7.45 5.60
CA MET A 71 13.18 6.82 4.29
C MET A 71 13.70 7.81 3.25
N ALA A 72 13.16 9.04 3.21
CA ALA A 72 13.63 10.09 2.31
C ALA A 72 15.12 10.42 2.55
N SER A 73 15.50 10.60 3.82
CA SER A 73 16.89 10.83 4.20
C SER A 73 17.80 9.68 3.77
N HIS A 74 17.38 8.44 4.00
CA HIS A 74 18.13 7.26 3.54
C HIS A 74 18.32 7.29 2.03
N VAL A 75 17.26 7.52 1.25
CA VAL A 75 17.33 7.52 -0.22
C VAL A 75 18.33 8.55 -0.73
N SER A 76 18.36 9.76 -0.14
CA SER A 76 19.31 10.81 -0.53
C SER A 76 20.78 10.46 -0.27
N GLN A 77 21.05 9.52 0.63
CA GLN A 77 22.40 9.15 1.09
C GLN A 77 22.72 7.68 0.81
N CYS A 78 21.89 6.97 0.05
CA CYS A 78 22.04 5.52 -0.12
C CYS A 78 23.15 5.22 -1.15
N PRO A 79 24.28 4.61 -0.75
CA PRO A 79 25.35 4.27 -1.68
C PRO A 79 24.97 3.13 -2.63
N ARG A 80 23.86 2.43 -2.36
CA ARG A 80 23.34 1.30 -3.14
C ARG A 80 22.00 1.62 -3.79
N PHE A 81 21.72 2.89 -4.09
CA PHE A 81 20.52 3.25 -4.84
C PHE A 81 20.54 2.51 -6.20
N GLY A 82 19.45 1.82 -6.53
CA GLY A 82 19.37 0.95 -7.71
C GLY A 82 19.83 -0.51 -7.52
N HIS A 83 20.61 -0.83 -6.48
CA HIS A 83 21.16 -2.17 -6.21
C HIS A 83 20.45 -2.87 -5.05
N ASP A 84 19.18 -3.21 -5.24
CA ASP A 84 18.39 -4.04 -4.31
C ASP A 84 18.10 -3.50 -2.90
N CYS A 85 18.40 -2.23 -2.60
CA CYS A 85 18.02 -1.65 -1.31
C CYS A 85 16.49 -1.66 -1.09
N LYS A 86 16.03 -2.38 -0.06
CA LYS A 86 14.59 -2.52 0.28
C LYS A 86 13.91 -1.19 0.57
N VAL A 87 14.61 -0.27 1.23
CA VAL A 87 14.09 1.06 1.56
C VAL A 87 13.90 1.89 0.28
N CYS A 88 14.89 1.89 -0.62
CA CYS A 88 14.79 2.58 -1.91
C CYS A 88 13.70 1.97 -2.79
N LYS A 89 13.54 0.64 -2.82
CA LYS A 89 12.46 -0.03 -3.53
C LYS A 89 11.08 0.34 -3.00
N LEU A 90 10.91 0.40 -1.68
CA LEU A 90 9.66 0.82 -1.06
C LEU A 90 9.37 2.30 -1.36
N TRP A 91 10.38 3.18 -1.26
CA TRP A 91 10.26 4.59 -1.63
C TRP A 91 9.80 4.78 -3.08
N ALA A 92 10.41 4.06 -4.02
CA ALA A 92 9.99 4.07 -5.42
C ALA A 92 8.57 3.52 -5.62
N ALA A 93 8.17 2.50 -4.85
CA ALA A 93 6.80 1.98 -4.87
C ALA A 93 5.78 3.02 -4.37
N LEU A 94 6.09 3.76 -3.32
CA LEU A 94 5.23 4.83 -2.79
C LEU A 94 5.09 5.99 -3.77
N HIS A 95 6.14 6.35 -4.52
CA HIS A 95 5.98 7.37 -5.57
C HIS A 95 5.09 6.92 -6.73
N ARG A 96 5.02 5.62 -7.02
CA ARG A 96 4.11 5.09 -8.07
C ARG A 96 2.64 5.20 -7.70
N THR A 97 2.29 5.23 -6.41
CA THR A 97 0.89 5.41 -5.99
C THR A 97 0.36 6.83 -6.20
N ARG A 98 1.22 7.83 -6.51
CA ARG A 98 0.79 9.16 -6.98
C ARG A 98 0.17 9.17 -8.39
N ARG A 99 0.46 8.17 -9.22
CA ARG A 99 0.17 8.18 -10.68
C ARG A 99 -1.06 7.37 -11.10
N ALA A 100 -1.94 6.99 -10.19
CA ALA A 100 -3.24 6.46 -10.59
C ALA A 100 -4.23 7.64 -10.71
N PRO A 101 -4.46 8.21 -11.91
CA PRO A 101 -5.74 8.86 -12.15
C PRO A 101 -6.79 7.76 -11.96
N VAL A 102 -7.64 7.91 -10.94
CA VAL A 102 -8.90 7.20 -10.90
C VAL A 102 -9.63 7.64 -12.17
N ALA A 103 -9.63 6.80 -13.20
CA ALA A 103 -10.62 6.88 -14.25
C ALA A 103 -11.97 6.67 -13.57
N GLN A 104 -12.63 7.78 -13.21
CA GLN A 104 -14.02 7.74 -12.83
C GLN A 104 -14.78 7.19 -14.04
N PRO A 105 -15.62 6.15 -13.88
CA PRO A 105 -16.60 5.86 -14.91
C PRO A 105 -17.53 7.07 -14.98
N GLN A 106 -17.40 7.86 -16.04
CA GLN A 106 -18.41 8.84 -16.41
C GLN A 106 -19.66 8.04 -16.78
N ALA A 107 -20.67 8.12 -15.92
CA ALA A 107 -22.03 7.80 -16.27
C ALA A 107 -22.69 9.12 -16.69
N GLU A 108 -23.02 9.24 -17.97
CA GLU A 108 -24.28 9.83 -18.44
C GLU A 108 -24.57 9.28 -19.84
#